data_AF-A0A1G8JR05-F1
#
_entry.id   AF-A0A1G8JR05-F1
#
_cell.length_a   1.000
_cell.length_b   1.000
_cell.length_c   1.000
_cell.angle_alpha   90.00
_cell.angle_beta   90.00
_cell.angle_gamma   90.00
#
_symmetry.space_group_name_H-M   'P 1'
#
loop_
_entity.id
_entity.type
_entity.pdbx_description
1 polymer ?
#
loop_
_entity_poly.entity_id
_entity_poly.type
_entity_poly.pdbx_seq_one_letter_code
_entity_poly.pdbx_strand_id
1 'polypeptide(L)'
;MSTPSESPAAMRAAAPLVQCITNFVAMNFQADVLLAAGAAPAMVHDPEEAGEFAAIAPVVSVNIGTLSPRWVEGMLEAALVARKANSPWVLDTVACFATGLRRDATAKLMQVGPSILSGNASEIIAVAGQASAGRGVDAGDTVAAAEEAACKVAKQVGCIVAVTGEVDYVTDGEKAVRISGGSSLMPQVTAMGCSLSALCAAYAAAV
;
A
#
# COMPACT_ATOMS: atom_id res chain seq x y z
N MET A 1 -15.00 -15.86 8.57
CA MET A 1 -13.64 -15.59 8.08
C MET A 1 -13.28 -16.70 7.12
N SER A 2 -13.01 -16.37 5.86
CA SER A 2 -12.49 -17.34 4.89
C SER A 2 -11.09 -17.79 5.28
N THR A 3 -10.73 -19.02 4.97
CA THR A 3 -9.36 -19.49 5.06
C THR A 3 -8.50 -18.86 3.94
N PRO A 4 -7.16 -18.83 4.08
CA PRO A 4 -6.28 -18.36 2.99
C PRO A 4 -6.53 -19.08 1.65
N SER A 5 -6.88 -20.37 1.70
CA SER A 5 -7.23 -21.16 0.50
C SER A 5 -8.55 -20.76 -0.18
N GLU A 6 -9.50 -20.21 0.56
CA GLU A 6 -10.81 -19.79 0.04
C GLU A 6 -10.80 -18.32 -0.42
N SER A 7 -9.84 -17.54 0.08
CA SER A 7 -9.73 -16.10 -0.18
C SER A 7 -9.69 -15.74 -1.68
N PRO A 8 -9.00 -16.48 -2.58
CA PRO A 8 -9.06 -16.20 -4.01
C PRO A 8 -10.45 -16.34 -4.63
N ALA A 9 -11.24 -17.34 -4.19
CA ALA A 9 -12.60 -17.52 -4.68
C ALA A 9 -13.53 -16.42 -4.15
N ALA A 10 -13.39 -16.04 -2.89
CA ALA A 10 -14.13 -14.94 -2.28
C ALA A 10 -13.85 -13.59 -2.99
N MET A 11 -12.57 -13.27 -3.22
CA MET A 11 -12.18 -12.02 -3.91
C MET A 11 -12.73 -11.96 -5.34
N ARG A 12 -12.67 -13.07 -6.09
CA ARG A 12 -13.26 -13.16 -7.44
C ARG A 12 -14.78 -13.04 -7.45
N ALA A 13 -15.45 -13.61 -6.44
CA ALA A 13 -16.91 -13.53 -6.33
C ALA A 13 -17.37 -12.11 -5.97
N ALA A 14 -16.61 -11.41 -5.13
CA ALA A 14 -16.88 -10.01 -4.78
C ALA A 14 -16.55 -9.05 -5.92
N ALA A 15 -15.55 -9.37 -6.75
CA ALA A 15 -15.05 -8.55 -7.85
C ALA A 15 -14.93 -7.05 -7.48
N PRO A 16 -14.19 -6.73 -6.40
CA PRO A 16 -14.24 -5.40 -5.80
C PRO A 16 -13.74 -4.33 -6.77
N LEU A 17 -14.43 -3.18 -6.79
CA LEU A 17 -13.96 -1.98 -7.46
C LEU A 17 -12.83 -1.34 -6.64
N VAL A 18 -11.63 -1.26 -7.21
CA VAL A 18 -10.44 -0.72 -6.56
C VAL A 18 -10.08 0.61 -7.21
N GLN A 19 -10.26 1.71 -6.46
CA GLN A 19 -9.70 2.99 -6.90
C GLN A 19 -8.17 2.96 -6.77
N CYS A 20 -7.48 3.14 -7.88
CA CYS A 20 -6.03 3.08 -7.96
C CYS A 20 -5.47 4.48 -8.23
N ILE A 21 -4.87 5.09 -7.20
CA ILE A 21 -4.08 6.32 -7.34
C ILE A 21 -2.60 5.91 -7.32
N THR A 22 -2.10 5.49 -8.48
CA THR A 22 -0.76 4.91 -8.62
C THR A 22 0.14 5.73 -9.53
N ASN A 23 1.39 5.29 -9.64
CA ASN A 23 2.40 5.93 -10.47
C ASN A 23 2.25 5.56 -11.95
N PHE A 24 2.72 6.43 -12.85
CA PHE A 24 2.60 6.25 -14.31
C PHE A 24 3.24 4.95 -14.82
N VAL A 25 4.30 4.48 -14.17
CA VAL A 25 5.01 3.26 -14.58
C VAL A 25 4.19 2.00 -14.27
N ALA A 26 3.36 2.04 -13.23
CA ALA A 26 2.58 0.91 -12.75
C ALA A 26 1.14 0.87 -13.27
N MET A 27 0.56 2.00 -13.71
CA MET A 27 -0.88 2.10 -14.01
C MET A 27 -1.44 0.95 -14.85
N ASN A 28 -0.86 0.69 -16.03
CA ASN A 28 -1.36 -0.35 -16.93
C ASN A 28 -1.12 -1.75 -16.36
N PHE A 29 0.08 -2.03 -15.87
CA PHE A 29 0.41 -3.36 -15.34
C PHE A 29 -0.42 -3.70 -14.08
N GLN A 30 -0.62 -2.74 -13.19
CA GLN A 30 -1.47 -2.87 -12.00
C GLN A 30 -2.94 -3.11 -12.38
N ALA A 31 -3.43 -2.48 -13.45
CA ALA A 31 -4.75 -2.75 -14.02
C ALA A 31 -4.89 -4.22 -14.42
N ASP A 32 -3.95 -4.68 -15.24
CA ASP A 32 -3.97 -6.03 -15.81
C ASP A 32 -3.85 -7.09 -14.72
N VAL A 33 -3.03 -6.84 -13.69
CA VAL A 33 -2.94 -7.72 -12.52
C VAL A 33 -4.27 -7.80 -11.77
N LEU A 34 -4.93 -6.67 -11.50
CA LEU A 34 -6.23 -6.66 -10.82
C LEU A 34 -7.31 -7.37 -11.62
N LEU A 35 -7.38 -7.10 -12.94
CA LEU A 35 -8.31 -7.77 -13.85
C LEU A 35 -8.05 -9.28 -13.91
N ALA A 36 -6.80 -9.69 -14.04
CA ALA A 36 -6.41 -11.11 -14.08
C ALA A 36 -6.73 -11.82 -12.74
N ALA A 37 -6.65 -11.11 -11.62
CA ALA A 37 -7.01 -11.63 -10.32
C ALA A 37 -8.54 -11.77 -10.17
N GLY A 38 -9.32 -10.91 -10.83
CA GLY A 38 -10.79 -10.89 -10.82
C GLY A 38 -11.41 -9.67 -10.14
N ALA A 39 -10.62 -8.64 -9.85
CA ALA A 39 -11.08 -7.35 -9.34
C ALA A 39 -11.32 -6.34 -10.49
N ALA A 40 -11.96 -5.21 -10.18
CA ALA A 40 -12.22 -4.14 -11.14
C ALA A 40 -11.37 -2.90 -10.81
N PRO A 41 -10.30 -2.59 -11.58
CA PRO A 41 -9.48 -1.41 -11.34
C PRO A 41 -10.12 -0.14 -11.92
N ALA A 42 -9.95 1.00 -11.24
CA ALA A 42 -10.27 2.32 -11.77
C ALA A 42 -9.22 3.37 -11.37
N MET A 43 -8.62 4.06 -12.35
CA MET A 43 -7.43 4.90 -12.17
C MET A 43 -7.79 6.37 -11.97
N VAL A 44 -8.57 6.65 -10.93
CA VAL A 44 -9.14 7.98 -10.68
C VAL A 44 -8.29 8.72 -9.66
N HIS A 45 -7.50 9.68 -10.13
CA HIS A 45 -6.45 10.35 -9.34
C HIS A 45 -6.57 11.87 -9.31
N ASP A 46 -7.37 12.49 -10.19
CA ASP A 46 -7.50 13.94 -10.20
C ASP A 46 -8.23 14.42 -8.92
N PRO A 47 -7.71 15.45 -8.22
CA PRO A 47 -8.32 15.93 -6.98
C PRO A 47 -9.80 16.29 -7.07
N GLU A 48 -10.27 16.70 -8.26
CA GLU A 48 -11.65 17.14 -8.46
C GLU A 48 -12.66 15.97 -8.45
N GLU A 49 -12.20 14.74 -8.69
CA GLU A 49 -13.06 13.54 -8.71
C GLU A 49 -12.58 12.42 -7.78
N ALA A 50 -11.34 12.46 -7.29
CA ALA A 50 -10.76 11.37 -6.52
C ALA A 50 -11.53 11.07 -5.23
N GLY A 51 -11.97 12.11 -4.51
CA GLY A 51 -12.82 11.95 -3.32
C GLY A 51 -14.22 11.44 -3.64
N GLU A 52 -14.84 11.93 -4.72
CA GLU A 52 -16.16 11.46 -5.15
C GLU A 52 -16.14 9.98 -5.53
N PHE A 53 -15.10 9.57 -6.25
CA PHE A 53 -14.94 8.17 -6.64
C PHE A 53 -14.61 7.27 -5.45
N ALA A 54 -13.85 7.76 -4.46
CA ALA A 54 -13.57 7.03 -3.23
C ALA A 54 -14.82 6.75 -2.39
N ALA A 55 -15.88 7.56 -2.52
CA ALA A 55 -17.16 7.31 -1.88
C ALA A 55 -17.96 6.16 -2.55
N ILE A 56 -17.62 5.84 -3.81
CA ILE A 56 -18.26 4.78 -4.61
C ILE A 56 -17.47 3.48 -4.49
N ALA A 57 -16.14 3.57 -4.54
CA ALA A 57 -15.26 2.40 -4.48
C ALA A 57 -15.20 1.81 -3.06
N PRO A 58 -15.36 0.48 -2.89
CA PRO A 58 -15.22 -0.17 -1.60
C PRO A 58 -13.80 -0.13 -1.03
N VAL A 59 -12.78 0.20 -1.84
CA VAL A 59 -11.39 0.30 -1.40
C VAL A 59 -10.57 1.25 -2.27
N VAL A 60 -9.57 1.89 -1.65
CA VAL A 60 -8.59 2.76 -2.33
C VAL A 60 -7.17 2.20 -2.18
N SER A 61 -6.39 2.21 -3.26
CA SER A 61 -4.96 1.92 -3.27
C SER A 61 -4.18 3.16 -3.69
N VAL A 62 -3.33 3.67 -2.79
CA VAL A 62 -2.48 4.86 -3.00
C VAL A 62 -1.02 4.46 -3.11
N ASN A 63 -0.34 4.93 -4.15
CA ASN A 63 1.09 4.71 -4.38
C ASN A 63 1.78 6.02 -4.80
N ILE A 64 2.88 6.38 -4.12
CA ILE A 64 3.58 7.66 -4.32
C ILE A 64 4.71 7.63 -5.38
N GLY A 65 4.80 6.59 -6.21
CA GLY A 65 5.95 6.32 -7.07
C GLY A 65 6.34 7.44 -8.04
N THR A 66 5.38 8.12 -8.67
CA THR A 66 5.61 9.29 -9.56
C THR A 66 4.76 10.48 -9.10
N LEU A 67 4.77 10.77 -7.81
CA LEU A 67 3.96 11.84 -7.22
C LEU A 67 4.26 13.24 -7.81
N SER A 68 3.23 14.07 -7.82
CA SER A 68 3.29 15.52 -7.98
C SER A 68 2.41 16.19 -6.90
N PRO A 69 2.54 17.49 -6.61
CA PRO A 69 1.70 18.16 -5.62
C PRO A 69 0.19 17.96 -5.87
N ARG A 70 -0.28 18.16 -7.11
CA ARG A 70 -1.69 17.92 -7.49
C ARG A 70 -2.08 16.45 -7.34
N TRP A 71 -1.17 15.52 -7.62
CA TRP A 71 -1.45 14.09 -7.41
C TRP A 71 -1.63 13.74 -5.94
N VAL A 72 -0.80 14.34 -5.07
CA VAL A 72 -0.90 14.15 -3.62
C VAL A 72 -2.20 14.72 -3.05
N GLU A 73 -2.71 15.83 -3.61
CA GLU A 73 -4.04 16.34 -3.27
C GLU A 73 -5.12 15.28 -3.53
N GLY A 74 -5.11 14.64 -4.71
CA GLY A 74 -6.06 13.58 -5.04
C GLY A 74 -5.92 12.33 -4.15
N MET A 75 -4.68 11.97 -3.79
CA MET A 75 -4.42 10.91 -2.82
C MET A 75 -5.03 11.22 -1.45
N LEU A 76 -4.88 12.46 -0.98
CA LEU A 76 -5.41 12.89 0.32
C LEU A 76 -6.94 12.93 0.31
N GLU A 77 -7.56 13.48 -0.73
CA GLU A 77 -9.02 13.50 -0.87
C GLU A 77 -9.61 12.09 -0.83
N ALA A 78 -9.06 11.17 -1.63
CA ALA A 78 -9.52 9.78 -1.64
C ALA A 78 -9.30 9.07 -0.29
N ALA A 79 -8.14 9.23 0.34
CA ALA A 79 -7.83 8.62 1.62
C ALA A 79 -8.72 9.16 2.76
N LEU A 80 -8.99 10.47 2.78
CA LEU A 80 -9.88 11.10 3.76
C LEU A 80 -11.32 10.60 3.61
N VAL A 81 -11.81 10.48 2.37
CA VAL A 81 -13.14 9.95 2.10
C VAL A 81 -13.22 8.47 2.49
N ALA A 82 -12.25 7.64 2.11
CA ALA A 82 -12.19 6.23 2.49
C ALA A 82 -12.21 6.06 4.02
N ARG A 83 -11.39 6.83 4.74
CA ARG A 83 -11.38 6.83 6.22
C ARG A 83 -12.75 7.20 6.79
N LYS A 84 -13.40 8.25 6.28
CA LYS A 84 -14.72 8.70 6.73
C LYS A 84 -15.80 7.64 6.46
N ALA A 85 -15.69 6.92 5.35
CA ALA A 85 -16.60 5.84 4.98
C ALA A 85 -16.31 4.51 5.72
N ASN A 86 -15.21 4.43 6.48
CA ASN A 86 -14.65 3.18 7.01
C ASN A 86 -14.33 2.14 5.92
N SER A 87 -14.10 2.60 4.69
CA SER A 87 -13.58 1.76 3.62
C SER A 87 -12.08 1.57 3.84
N PRO A 88 -11.54 0.35 3.65
CA PRO A 88 -10.12 0.14 3.73
C PRO A 88 -9.38 0.99 2.69
N TRP A 89 -8.16 1.41 3.03
CA TRP A 89 -7.25 1.97 2.03
C TRP A 89 -5.80 1.57 2.30
N VAL A 90 -5.06 1.39 1.22
CA VAL A 90 -3.67 0.92 1.24
C VAL A 90 -2.74 2.06 0.83
N LEU A 91 -1.63 2.20 1.56
CA LEU A 91 -0.56 3.14 1.24
C LEU A 91 0.71 2.38 0.88
N ASP A 92 1.21 2.63 -0.34
CA ASP A 92 2.51 2.19 -0.82
C ASP A 92 3.47 3.39 -0.86
N THR A 93 4.52 3.30 -0.06
CA THR A 93 5.43 4.42 0.25
C THR A 93 6.69 4.45 -0.62
N VAL A 94 6.60 3.99 -1.88
CA VAL A 94 7.72 3.93 -2.83
C VAL A 94 8.73 5.06 -2.67
N ALA A 95 9.95 4.68 -2.29
CA ALA A 95 11.10 5.56 -2.10
C ALA A 95 10.82 6.77 -1.18
N CYS A 96 9.97 6.63 -0.16
CA CYS A 96 9.51 7.74 0.69
C CYS A 96 10.65 8.58 1.30
N PHE A 97 11.82 7.98 1.53
CA PHE A 97 12.99 8.67 2.08
C PHE A 97 13.78 9.50 1.07
N ALA A 98 13.62 9.26 -0.23
CA ALA A 98 14.55 9.75 -1.26
C ALA A 98 14.55 11.28 -1.43
N THR A 99 13.40 11.95 -1.25
CA THR A 99 13.29 13.41 -1.43
C THR A 99 12.37 14.05 -0.38
N GLY A 100 12.47 15.36 -0.19
CA GLY A 100 11.61 16.10 0.75
C GLY A 100 10.12 15.96 0.39
N LEU A 101 9.77 16.12 -0.88
CA LEU A 101 8.39 15.99 -1.36
C LEU A 101 7.79 14.62 -1.02
N ARG A 102 8.56 13.53 -1.19
CA ARG A 102 8.12 12.18 -0.85
C ARG A 102 7.90 12.02 0.65
N ARG A 103 8.85 12.49 1.47
CA ARG A 103 8.72 12.45 2.93
C ARG A 103 7.48 13.21 3.41
N ASP A 104 7.26 14.42 2.90
CA ASP A 104 6.12 15.24 3.28
C ASP A 104 4.78 14.61 2.87
N ALA A 105 4.71 14.06 1.65
CA ALA A 105 3.52 13.35 1.17
C ALA A 105 3.23 12.10 2.02
N THR A 106 4.24 11.28 2.29
CA THR A 106 4.11 10.11 3.17
C THR A 106 3.64 10.51 4.56
N ALA A 107 4.23 11.54 5.17
CA ALA A 107 3.83 12.00 6.50
C ALA A 107 2.35 12.44 6.53
N LYS A 108 1.90 13.21 5.54
CA LYS A 108 0.49 13.63 5.44
C LYS A 108 -0.45 12.43 5.27
N LEU A 109 -0.12 11.49 4.39
CA LEU A 109 -0.95 10.29 4.17
C LEU A 109 -0.97 9.37 5.40
N MET A 110 0.16 9.23 6.10
CA MET A 110 0.22 8.46 7.35
C MET A 110 -0.64 9.07 8.46
N GLN A 111 -0.79 10.40 8.53
CA GLN A 111 -1.72 11.05 9.47
C GLN A 111 -3.20 10.73 9.17
N VAL A 112 -3.53 10.44 7.90
CA VAL A 112 -4.86 9.96 7.53
C VAL A 112 -5.09 8.53 8.05
N GLY A 113 -4.05 7.73 8.26
CA GLY A 113 -4.15 6.40 8.86
C GLY A 113 -4.61 5.32 7.86
N PRO A 114 -3.68 4.72 7.10
CA PRO A 114 -4.00 3.61 6.19
C PRO A 114 -4.43 2.36 6.94
N SER A 115 -5.26 1.54 6.32
CA SER A 115 -5.58 0.19 6.84
C SER A 115 -4.41 -0.76 6.65
N ILE A 116 -3.70 -0.61 5.53
CA ILE A 116 -2.48 -1.38 5.21
C ILE A 116 -1.40 -0.40 4.72
N LEU A 117 -0.24 -0.45 5.35
CA LEU A 117 0.99 0.16 4.87
C LEU A 117 1.86 -0.91 4.20
N SER A 118 2.28 -0.68 2.96
CA SER A 118 3.18 -1.55 2.22
C SER A 118 4.45 -0.81 1.81
N GLY A 119 5.57 -1.54 1.84
CA GLY A 119 6.86 -1.06 1.39
C GLY A 119 7.96 -2.10 1.60
N ASN A 120 9.12 -1.85 1.02
CA ASN A 120 10.32 -2.62 1.35
C ASN A 120 10.88 -2.23 2.74
N ALA A 121 11.88 -2.96 3.20
CA ALA A 121 12.49 -2.74 4.51
C ALA A 121 12.95 -1.29 4.74
N SER A 122 13.70 -0.71 3.79
CA SER A 122 14.21 0.66 3.90
C SER A 122 13.09 1.70 3.97
N GLU A 123 12.00 1.51 3.21
CA GLU A 123 10.82 2.38 3.26
C GLU A 123 10.11 2.31 4.61
N ILE A 124 9.90 1.11 5.16
CA ILE A 124 9.24 0.95 6.46
C ILE A 124 10.11 1.48 7.60
N ILE A 125 11.43 1.27 7.55
CA ILE A 125 12.37 1.88 8.50
C ILE A 125 12.32 3.40 8.40
N ALA A 126 12.26 3.98 7.20
CA ALA A 126 12.12 5.41 7.02
C ALA A 126 10.82 5.96 7.62
N VAL A 127 9.69 5.28 7.39
CA VAL A 127 8.39 5.67 7.97
C VAL A 127 8.45 5.62 9.50
N ALA A 128 9.04 4.58 10.08
CA ALA A 128 9.23 4.48 11.53
C ALA A 128 10.21 5.55 12.08
N GLY A 129 11.24 5.90 11.31
CA GLY A 129 12.22 6.94 11.63
C GLY A 129 11.67 8.37 11.52
N GLN A 130 10.66 8.61 10.68
CA GLN A 130 9.91 9.87 10.73
C GLN A 130 9.12 10.00 12.04
N ALA A 131 8.74 8.87 12.67
CA ALA A 131 8.16 8.85 14.01
C ALA A 131 9.19 8.90 15.15
N SER A 132 10.50 8.75 14.87
CA SER A 132 11.57 8.87 15.87
C SER A 132 12.85 9.44 15.28
N ALA A 133 13.27 10.62 15.75
CA ALA A 133 14.47 11.30 15.31
C ALA A 133 15.74 10.41 15.41
N GLY A 134 16.16 9.80 14.29
CA GLY A 134 17.51 9.28 14.13
C GLY A 134 17.63 7.81 13.75
N ARG A 135 17.65 7.53 12.45
CA ARG A 135 18.62 6.64 11.81
C ARG A 135 18.65 6.93 10.31
N GLY A 136 19.83 6.90 9.69
CA GLY A 136 19.95 6.90 8.23
C GLY A 136 19.40 5.59 7.66
N VAL A 137 18.83 5.65 6.46
CA VAL A 137 18.34 4.48 5.72
C VAL A 137 19.34 4.12 4.63
N ASP A 138 19.73 2.86 4.58
CA ASP A 138 20.61 2.32 3.54
C ASP A 138 19.76 1.59 2.49
N ALA A 139 20.10 1.75 1.21
CA ALA A 139 19.45 0.98 0.17
C ALA A 139 19.84 -0.49 0.31
N GLY A 140 18.86 -1.37 0.54
CA GLY A 140 19.09 -2.82 0.65
C GLY A 140 18.98 -3.38 2.06
N ASP A 141 18.28 -2.69 2.98
CA ASP A 141 17.93 -3.26 4.27
C ASP A 141 17.19 -4.59 4.11
N THR A 142 17.47 -5.53 5.00
CA THR A 142 16.78 -6.83 5.02
C THR A 142 15.42 -6.70 5.69
N VAL A 143 14.48 -7.59 5.35
CA VAL A 143 13.16 -7.63 6.02
C VAL A 143 13.29 -7.79 7.54
N ALA A 144 14.24 -8.61 8.01
CA ALA A 144 14.53 -8.79 9.43
C ALA A 144 14.93 -7.48 10.13
N ALA A 145 15.66 -6.58 9.45
CA ALA A 145 16.05 -5.29 10.00
C ALA A 145 14.86 -4.32 10.17
N ALA A 146 13.76 -4.53 9.44
CA ALA A 146 12.57 -3.70 9.48
C ALA A 146 11.46 -4.24 10.41
N GLU A 147 11.59 -5.43 10.99
CA GLU A 147 10.51 -6.04 11.80
C GLU A 147 10.12 -5.20 13.02
N GLU A 148 11.10 -4.66 13.75
CA GLU A 148 10.84 -3.77 14.89
C GLU A 148 10.15 -2.48 14.46
N ALA A 149 10.63 -1.88 13.37
CA ALA A 149 10.05 -0.69 12.76
C ALA A 149 8.60 -0.94 12.32
N ALA A 150 8.34 -2.06 11.65
CA ALA A 150 7.01 -2.48 11.22
C ALA A 150 6.05 -2.66 12.40
N CYS A 151 6.47 -3.39 13.43
CA CYS A 151 5.65 -3.59 14.63
C CYS A 151 5.33 -2.26 15.34
N LYS A 152 6.31 -1.36 15.42
CA LYS A 152 6.14 -0.03 16.02
C LYS A 152 5.13 0.81 15.24
N VAL A 153 5.28 0.88 13.91
CA VAL A 153 4.37 1.64 13.03
C VAL A 153 2.95 1.06 13.12
N ALA A 154 2.81 -0.26 13.04
CA ALA A 154 1.51 -0.95 13.13
C ALA A 154 0.76 -0.57 14.42
N LYS A 155 1.42 -0.60 15.59
CA LYS A 155 0.83 -0.21 16.88
C LYS A 155 0.49 1.28 16.95
N GLN A 156 1.39 2.14 16.46
CA GLN A 156 1.21 3.60 16.57
C GLN A 156 0.08 4.10 15.69
N VAL A 157 -0.07 3.52 14.49
CA VAL A 157 -1.04 3.96 13.48
C VAL A 157 -2.34 3.16 13.58
N GLY A 158 -2.29 1.95 14.14
CA GLY A 158 -3.42 1.01 14.17
C GLY A 158 -3.67 0.38 12.80
N CYS A 159 -2.61 -0.02 12.10
CA CYS A 159 -2.69 -0.56 10.75
C CYS A 159 -1.92 -1.89 10.61
N ILE A 160 -2.17 -2.59 9.51
CA ILE A 160 -1.31 -3.71 9.08
C ILE A 160 -0.09 -3.13 8.35
N VAL A 161 1.10 -3.63 8.66
CA VAL A 161 2.33 -3.30 7.93
C VAL A 161 2.85 -4.53 7.21
N ALA A 162 3.00 -4.42 5.89
CA ALA A 162 3.58 -5.44 5.02
C ALA A 162 4.96 -5.00 4.53
N VAL A 163 6.01 -5.64 5.07
CA VAL A 163 7.40 -5.46 4.65
C VAL A 163 7.73 -6.50 3.59
N THR A 164 7.94 -6.07 2.35
CA THR A 164 8.15 -6.99 1.22
C THR A 164 9.63 -7.26 0.97
N GLY A 165 9.96 -8.49 0.58
CA GLY A 165 11.32 -8.93 0.24
C GLY A 165 11.35 -10.34 -0.37
N GLU A 166 12.46 -11.07 -0.21
CA GLU A 166 12.52 -12.50 -0.58
C GLU A 166 11.61 -13.36 0.32
N VAL A 167 11.49 -12.97 1.59
CA VAL A 167 10.49 -13.47 2.53
C VAL A 167 9.78 -12.25 3.07
N ASP A 168 8.49 -12.12 2.79
CA ASP A 168 7.69 -11.01 3.27
C ASP A 168 7.40 -11.18 4.76
N TYR A 169 7.26 -10.06 5.47
CA TYR A 169 6.86 -9.99 6.86
C TYR A 169 5.65 -9.09 7.00
N VAL A 170 4.54 -9.62 7.51
CA VAL A 170 3.29 -8.87 7.69
C VAL A 170 2.89 -8.91 9.16
N THR A 171 2.59 -7.74 9.75
CA THR A 171 2.29 -7.60 11.18
C THR A 171 1.16 -6.61 11.45
N ASP A 172 0.36 -6.89 12.48
CA ASP A 172 -0.58 -5.92 13.08
C ASP A 172 0.04 -5.21 14.31
N GLY A 173 1.31 -5.51 14.61
CA GLY A 173 2.04 -5.02 15.78
C GLY A 173 2.08 -6.02 16.94
N GLU A 174 1.12 -6.94 17.04
CA GLU A 174 1.08 -7.98 18.07
C GLU A 174 1.40 -9.36 17.51
N LYS A 175 0.81 -9.68 16.35
CA LYS A 175 1.01 -10.91 15.60
C LYS A 175 1.73 -10.59 14.30
N ALA A 176 2.52 -11.56 13.85
CA ALA A 176 3.20 -11.48 12.58
C ALA A 176 3.16 -12.81 11.84
N VAL A 177 3.16 -12.73 10.51
CA VAL A 177 3.28 -13.85 9.58
C VAL A 177 4.45 -13.61 8.64
N ARG A 178 5.11 -14.70 8.24
CA ARG A 178 6.16 -14.70 7.22
C ARG A 178 5.69 -15.46 6.01
N ILE A 179 5.86 -14.87 4.83
CA ILE A 179 5.39 -15.44 3.57
C ILE A 179 6.61 -15.64 2.69
N SER A 180 6.92 -16.91 2.39
CA SER A 180 7.96 -17.28 1.44
C SER A 180 7.36 -17.66 0.10
N GLY A 181 8.18 -17.63 -0.94
CA GLY A 181 7.77 -17.98 -2.31
C GLY A 181 8.26 -16.93 -3.29
N GLY A 182 7.45 -16.67 -4.31
CA GLY A 182 7.80 -15.72 -5.37
C GLY A 182 8.91 -16.25 -6.29
N SER A 183 9.65 -15.32 -6.90
CA SER A 183 10.73 -15.62 -7.84
C SER A 183 11.76 -14.49 -7.85
N SER A 184 13.04 -14.84 -8.01
CA SER A 184 14.13 -13.90 -8.25
C SER A 184 13.98 -13.09 -9.54
N LEU A 185 13.04 -13.46 -10.42
CA LEU A 185 12.66 -12.68 -11.60
C LEU A 185 11.72 -11.51 -11.27
N MET A 186 11.00 -11.53 -10.14
CA MET A 186 10.03 -10.49 -9.82
C MET A 186 10.67 -9.09 -9.71
N PRO A 187 11.86 -8.90 -9.12
CA PRO A 187 12.55 -7.60 -9.15
C PRO A 187 12.99 -7.15 -10.55
N GLN A 188 13.01 -8.04 -11.54
CA GLN A 188 13.35 -7.73 -12.94
C GLN A 188 12.13 -7.27 -13.75
N VAL A 189 10.94 -7.25 -13.14
CA VAL A 189 9.70 -6.75 -13.75
C VAL A 189 9.25 -5.51 -12.97
N THR A 190 9.13 -4.39 -13.66
CA THR A 190 8.66 -3.15 -13.03
C THR A 190 7.24 -3.32 -12.48
N ALA A 191 6.88 -2.49 -11.50
CA ALA A 191 5.54 -2.42 -10.91
C ALA A 191 5.04 -3.68 -10.18
N MET A 192 5.83 -4.76 -10.04
CA MET A 192 5.43 -5.95 -9.27
C MET A 192 5.01 -5.63 -7.82
N GLY A 193 5.80 -4.80 -7.13
CA GLY A 193 5.47 -4.34 -5.77
C GLY A 193 4.23 -3.43 -5.73
N CYS A 194 4.11 -2.50 -6.68
CA CYS A 194 2.95 -1.61 -6.77
C CYS A 194 1.64 -2.39 -7.01
N SER A 195 1.71 -3.41 -7.86
CA SER A 195 0.59 -4.32 -8.14
C SER A 195 0.23 -5.17 -6.92
N LEU A 196 1.21 -5.59 -6.11
CA LEU A 196 0.94 -6.28 -4.84
C LEU A 196 0.14 -5.39 -3.89
N SER A 197 0.51 -4.12 -3.72
CA SER A 197 -0.23 -3.16 -2.89
C SER A 197 -1.69 -3.03 -3.31
N ALA A 198 -1.95 -3.00 -4.62
CA ALA A 198 -3.30 -2.94 -5.17
C ALA A 198 -4.08 -4.26 -4.97
N LEU A 199 -3.42 -5.42 -5.07
CA LEU A 199 -4.03 -6.70 -4.73
C LEU A 199 -4.37 -6.77 -3.24
N CYS A 200 -3.49 -6.32 -2.35
CA CYS A 200 -3.79 -6.21 -0.92
C CYS A 200 -5.05 -5.37 -0.68
N ALA A 201 -5.22 -4.27 -1.42
CA ALA A 201 -6.43 -3.47 -1.38
C ALA A 201 -7.67 -4.28 -1.81
N ALA A 202 -7.62 -4.96 -2.96
CA ALA A 202 -8.72 -5.81 -3.44
C ALA A 202 -9.13 -6.87 -2.39
N TYR A 203 -8.15 -7.55 -1.78
CA TYR A 203 -8.43 -8.53 -0.74
C TYR A 203 -9.02 -7.90 0.54
N ALA A 204 -8.55 -6.73 0.96
CA ALA A 204 -9.08 -6.03 2.14
C ALA A 204 -10.55 -5.62 2.00
N ALA A 205 -11.04 -5.43 0.76
CA ALA A 205 -12.44 -5.12 0.49
C ALA A 205 -13.34 -6.38 0.44
N ALA A 206 -12.77 -7.58 0.27
CA ALA A 206 -13.51 -8.79 -0.07
C ALA A 206 -13.41 -9.91 0.98
N VAL A 207 -12.42 -9.86 1.88
CA VAL A 207 -12.06 -10.93 2.84
C VAL A 207 -11.87 -10.35 4.23
#